data_AF-A0A673JFV3-F1
#
_entry.id   AF-A0A673JFV3-F1
#
_cell.length_a   1.000
_cell.length_b   1.000
_cell.length_c   1.000
_cell.angle_alpha   90.00
_cell.angle_beta   90.00
_cell.angle_gamma   90.00
#
_symmetry.space_group_name_H-M   'P 1'
#
loop_
_entity.id
_entity.type
_entity.pdbx_description
1 polymer ?
#
loop_
_entity_poly.entity_id
_entity_poly.type
_entity_poly.pdbx_seq_one_letter_code
_entity_poly.pdbx_strand_id
1 'polypeptide(L)'
;MWPFWSTLFFLMLLNLGLSTMFGSMQGILTPLMDNFRVLGRHKTMLTVCSCILGFFIGLLFTQRSGNYFVTMFDDYSATLPLIIVVVFETVSVAWIYGADRFLDDVEVMLHWRPPVVYSYLWRYVGLLGMVGLLAASLLRMVFKRNHSDMLICCSESFLSLSMLKTVFAA
;
A
#
# COMPACT_ATOMS: atom_id res chain seq x y z
N MET A 1 -1.40 13.60 -37.20
CA MET A 1 -0.51 12.55 -36.66
C MET A 1 -0.13 12.85 -35.20
N TRP A 2 0.28 14.07 -34.88
CA TRP A 2 0.56 14.54 -33.51
C TRP A 2 -0.58 14.42 -32.46
N PRO A 3 -1.87 14.69 -32.78
CA PRO A 3 -2.92 14.60 -31.76
C PRO A 3 -3.19 13.16 -31.31
N PHE A 4 -2.92 12.15 -32.16
CA PHE A 4 -3.10 10.74 -31.82
C PHE A 4 -2.22 10.30 -30.65
N TRP A 5 -0.97 10.78 -30.61
CA TRP A 5 -0.03 10.48 -29.54
C TRP A 5 -0.44 11.10 -28.19
N SER A 6 -0.97 12.32 -28.20
CA SER A 6 -1.46 12.97 -26.98
C SER A 6 -2.69 12.26 -26.41
N THR A 7 -3.64 11.87 -27.26
CA THR A 7 -4.83 11.12 -26.82
C THR A 7 -4.48 9.76 -26.23
N LEU A 8 -3.53 9.03 -26.82
CA LEU A 8 -3.03 7.75 -26.28
C LEU A 8 -2.39 7.92 -24.90
N PHE A 9 -1.61 8.98 -24.70
CA PHE A 9 -0.97 9.26 -23.43
C PHE A 9 -1.99 9.55 -22.32
N PHE A 10 -2.97 10.42 -22.59
CA PHE A 10 -4.04 10.68 -21.63
C PHE A 10 -4.91 9.44 -21.35
N LEU A 11 -5.16 8.61 -22.36
CA LEU A 11 -5.92 7.37 -22.21
C LEU A 11 -5.18 6.34 -21.35
N MET A 12 -3.85 6.25 -21.47
CA MET A 12 -3.04 5.41 -20.60
C MET A 12 -3.09 5.89 -19.14
N LEU A 13 -2.92 7.19 -18.88
CA LEU A 13 -3.01 7.76 -17.54
C LEU A 13 -4.40 7.52 -16.92
N LEU A 14 -5.46 7.67 -17.71
CA LEU A 14 -6.83 7.40 -17.28
C LEU A 14 -7.03 5.93 -16.94
N ASN A 15 -6.54 5.00 -17.77
CA ASN A 15 -6.62 3.56 -17.49
C ASN A 15 -5.86 3.16 -16.23
N LEU A 16 -4.67 3.73 -16.01
CA LEU A 16 -3.87 3.50 -14.81
C LEU A 16 -4.63 3.95 -13.55
N GLY A 17 -5.20 5.15 -13.60
CA GLY A 17 -6.02 5.69 -12.51
C GLY A 17 -7.30 4.89 -12.26
N LEU A 18 -8.00 4.48 -13.31
CA LEU A 18 -9.21 3.65 -13.15
C LEU A 18 -8.90 2.31 -12.50
N SER A 19 -7.84 1.62 -12.94
CA SER A 19 -7.48 0.31 -12.41
C SER A 19 -7.19 0.34 -10.92
N THR A 20 -6.44 1.34 -10.43
CA THR A 20 -6.13 1.47 -9.00
C THR A 20 -7.37 1.80 -8.17
N MET A 21 -8.27 2.64 -8.69
CA MET A 21 -9.53 2.98 -8.01
C MET A 21 -10.48 1.77 -7.90
N PHE A 22 -10.53 0.91 -8.93
CA PHE A 22 -11.28 -0.35 -8.83
C PHE A 22 -10.67 -1.30 -7.80
N GLY A 23 -9.33 -1.39 -7.73
CA GLY A 23 -8.63 -2.20 -6.75
C GLY A 23 -8.89 -1.73 -5.31
N SER A 24 -8.80 -0.42 -5.05
CA SER A 24 -9.04 0.15 -3.71
C SER A 24 -10.51 0.00 -3.28
N MET A 25 -11.46 0.23 -4.18
CA MET A 25 -12.89 0.01 -3.91
C MET A 25 -13.19 -1.45 -3.59
N GLN A 26 -12.64 -2.41 -4.34
CA GLN A 26 -12.80 -3.83 -4.02
C GLN A 26 -12.13 -4.20 -2.69
N GLY A 27 -10.97 -3.62 -2.39
CA GLY A 27 -10.24 -3.83 -1.13
C GLY A 27 -11.04 -3.38 0.11
N ILE A 28 -11.81 -2.30 0.01
CA ILE A 28 -12.69 -1.84 1.10
C ILE A 28 -13.99 -2.63 1.14
N LEU A 29 -14.58 -2.93 -0.03
CA LEU A 29 -15.89 -3.56 -0.12
C LEU A 29 -15.86 -5.03 0.30
N THR A 30 -14.76 -5.74 0.03
CA THR A 30 -14.60 -7.16 0.36
C THR A 30 -14.70 -7.45 1.87
N PRO A 31 -13.89 -6.84 2.75
CA PRO A 31 -13.99 -7.08 4.19
C PRO A 31 -15.33 -6.57 4.76
N LEU A 32 -15.87 -5.49 4.20
CA LEU A 32 -17.16 -4.95 4.65
C LEU A 32 -18.32 -5.91 4.34
N MET A 33 -18.31 -6.55 3.17
CA MET A 33 -19.30 -7.53 2.78
C MET A 33 -19.17 -8.85 3.55
N ASP A 34 -17.94 -9.24 3.91
CA ASP A 34 -17.68 -10.47 4.65
C ASP A 34 -18.14 -10.37 6.11
N ASN A 35 -17.91 -9.22 6.75
CA ASN A 35 -18.32 -8.98 8.14
C ASN A 35 -19.84 -8.72 8.30
N PHE A 36 -20.51 -8.10 7.32
CA PHE A 36 -21.93 -7.75 7.42
C PHE A 36 -22.79 -8.44 6.35
N ARG A 37 -23.34 -9.63 6.68
CA ARG A 37 -24.28 -10.39 5.83
C ARG A 37 -25.50 -9.60 5.36
N VAL A 38 -26.01 -8.66 6.18
CA VAL A 38 -27.15 -7.79 5.83
C VAL A 38 -26.78 -6.77 4.75
N LEU A 39 -25.55 -6.24 4.83
CA LEU A 39 -25.01 -5.26 3.89
C LEU A 39 -24.60 -5.93 2.56
N GLY A 40 -24.14 -7.19 2.63
CA GLY A 40 -23.89 -8.03 1.47
C GLY A 40 -25.13 -8.33 0.61
N ARG A 41 -26.35 -8.11 1.11
CA ARG A 41 -27.60 -8.22 0.32
C ARG A 41 -27.89 -6.99 -0.52
N HIS A 42 -27.33 -5.83 -0.15
CA HIS A 42 -27.51 -4.55 -0.83
C HIS A 42 -26.18 -3.99 -1.36
N LYS A 43 -25.35 -4.83 -2.00
CA LYS A 43 -24.04 -4.44 -2.56
C LYS A 43 -24.16 -3.21 -3.47
N THR A 44 -25.23 -3.13 -4.26
CA THR A 44 -25.49 -2.01 -5.18
C THR A 44 -25.68 -0.68 -4.45
N MET A 45 -26.33 -0.67 -3.29
CA MET A 45 -26.53 0.55 -2.49
C MET A 45 -25.19 1.08 -1.92
N LEU A 46 -24.29 0.19 -1.49
CA LEU A 46 -22.99 0.59 -0.96
C LEU A 46 -22.12 1.25 -2.01
N THR A 47 -22.04 0.65 -3.20
CA THR A 47 -21.25 1.21 -4.31
C THR A 47 -21.81 2.54 -4.78
N VAL A 48 -23.13 2.69 -4.84
CA VAL A 48 -23.75 3.98 -5.20
C VAL A 48 -23.48 5.03 -4.13
N CYS A 49 -23.58 4.66 -2.86
CA CYS A 49 -23.27 5.57 -1.74
C CYS A 49 -21.81 6.03 -1.77
N SER A 50 -20.85 5.12 -1.95
CA SER A 50 -19.43 5.49 -2.04
C SER A 50 -19.12 6.37 -3.24
N CYS A 51 -19.78 6.14 -4.38
CA CYS A 51 -19.63 6.97 -5.58
C CYS A 51 -20.16 8.39 -5.36
N ILE A 52 -21.32 8.53 -4.71
CA ILE A 52 -21.90 9.84 -4.35
C ILE A 52 -20.99 10.58 -3.37
N LEU A 53 -20.50 9.91 -2.31
CA LEU A 53 -19.57 10.51 -1.37
C LEU A 53 -18.26 10.94 -2.05
N GLY A 54 -17.71 10.10 -2.92
CA GLY A 54 -16.53 10.42 -3.72
C GLY A 54 -16.74 11.62 -4.64
N PHE A 55 -17.94 11.78 -5.22
CA PHE A 55 -18.28 12.95 -6.03
C PHE A 55 -18.31 14.24 -5.21
N PHE A 56 -18.91 14.22 -4.01
CA PHE A 56 -18.92 15.38 -3.12
C PHE A 56 -17.52 15.76 -2.63
N ILE A 57 -16.70 14.77 -2.26
CA ILE A 57 -15.30 14.99 -1.85
C ILE A 57 -14.48 15.55 -3.02
N GLY A 58 -14.69 15.02 -4.23
CA GLY A 58 -14.06 15.52 -5.45
C GLY A 58 -14.40 16.99 -5.73
N LEU A 59 -15.66 17.39 -5.54
CA LEU A 59 -16.08 18.79 -5.69
C LEU A 59 -15.33 19.72 -4.74
N LEU A 60 -15.09 19.32 -3.48
CA LEU A 60 -14.32 20.12 -2.53
C LEU A 60 -12.88 20.36 -3.01
N PHE A 61 -12.26 19.38 -3.68
CA PHE A 61 -10.90 19.50 -4.20
C PHE A 61 -10.78 20.32 -5.49
N THR A 62 -11.89 20.59 -6.20
CA THR A 62 -11.88 21.40 -7.44
C THR A 62 -11.90 22.92 -7.22
N GLN A 63 -11.98 23.36 -5.96
CA GLN A 63 -12.01 24.79 -5.62
C GLN A 63 -10.66 25.48 -5.91
N ARG A 64 -10.64 26.83 -6.00
CA ARG A 64 -9.44 27.63 -6.34
C ARG A 64 -8.19 27.32 -5.50
N SER A 65 -8.36 26.86 -4.26
CA SER A 65 -7.29 26.48 -3.32
C SER A 65 -7.08 24.96 -3.22
N GLY A 66 -7.68 24.18 -4.12
CA GLY A 66 -7.75 22.73 -4.06
C GLY A 66 -6.39 22.03 -4.06
N ASN A 67 -5.41 22.55 -4.80
CA ASN A 67 -4.06 21.98 -4.86
C ASN A 67 -3.41 21.90 -3.46
N TYR A 68 -3.57 22.92 -2.63
CA TYR A 68 -3.05 22.92 -1.26
C TYR A 68 -3.74 21.88 -0.38
N PHE A 69 -5.07 21.75 -0.52
CA PHE A 69 -5.84 20.74 0.21
C PHE A 69 -5.46 19.31 -0.19
N VAL A 70 -5.22 19.06 -1.48
CA VAL A 70 -4.80 17.75 -1.99
C VAL A 70 -3.44 17.37 -1.44
N THR A 71 -2.45 18.27 -1.49
CA THR A 71 -1.10 17.98 -0.98
C THR A 71 -1.11 17.70 0.52
N MET A 72 -1.83 18.50 1.31
CA MET A 72 -1.97 18.26 2.74
C MET A 72 -2.65 16.91 3.02
N PHE A 73 -3.71 16.57 2.29
CA PHE A 73 -4.40 15.30 2.49
C PHE A 73 -3.53 14.10 2.12
N ASP A 74 -2.74 14.18 1.04
CA ASP A 74 -1.83 13.11 0.61
C ASP A 74 -0.78 12.82 1.69
N ASP A 75 -0.14 13.87 2.23
CA ASP A 75 0.87 13.73 3.28
C ASP A 75 0.31 13.09 4.56
N TYR A 76 -0.88 13.50 5.01
CA TYR A 76 -1.48 13.00 6.25
C TYR A 76 -2.19 11.65 6.11
N SER A 77 -2.87 11.41 4.97
CA SER A 77 -3.75 10.25 4.78
C SER A 77 -3.02 9.03 4.23
N ALA A 78 -1.99 9.21 3.40
CA ALA A 78 -1.24 8.08 2.85
C ALA A 78 -0.13 7.60 3.81
N THR A 79 0.57 8.53 4.46
CA THR A 79 1.81 8.18 5.17
C THR A 79 1.54 7.66 6.58
N LEU A 80 0.81 8.40 7.42
CA LEU A 80 0.64 8.06 8.84
C LEU A 80 -0.12 6.74 9.09
N PRO A 81 -1.33 6.51 8.53
CA PRO A 81 -2.08 5.29 8.81
C PRO A 81 -1.46 4.07 8.16
N LEU A 82 -0.89 4.19 6.95
CA LEU A 82 -0.22 3.08 6.26
C LEU A 82 0.96 2.57 7.09
N ILE A 83 1.78 3.47 7.61
CA ILE A 83 2.90 3.14 8.49
C ILE A 83 2.42 2.36 9.72
N ILE A 84 1.38 2.85 10.41
CA ILE A 84 0.84 2.19 11.61
C ILE A 84 0.31 0.79 11.28
N VAL A 85 -0.47 0.66 10.20
CA VAL A 85 -1.05 -0.64 9.78
C VAL A 85 0.05 -1.65 9.46
N VAL A 86 1.07 -1.26 8.68
CA VAL A 86 2.18 -2.15 8.31
C VAL A 86 2.96 -2.63 9.53
N VAL A 87 3.17 -1.79 10.55
CA VAL A 87 3.80 -2.23 11.81
C VAL A 87 2.97 -3.28 12.51
N PHE A 88 1.70 -3.00 12.71
CA PHE A 88 0.82 -3.93 13.42
C PHE A 88 0.72 -5.26 12.70
N GLU A 89 0.61 -5.24 11.37
CA GLU A 89 0.61 -6.45 10.55
C GLU A 89 1.92 -7.23 10.69
N THR A 90 3.05 -6.54 10.57
CA THR A 90 4.38 -7.16 10.67
C THR A 90 4.63 -7.75 12.06
N VAL A 91 4.29 -7.02 13.14
CA VAL A 91 4.40 -7.50 14.52
C VAL A 91 3.48 -8.69 14.77
N SER A 92 2.24 -8.65 14.25
CA SER A 92 1.29 -9.76 14.39
C SER A 92 1.81 -11.03 13.71
N VAL A 93 2.36 -10.93 12.50
CA VAL A 93 2.92 -12.10 11.79
C VAL A 93 4.18 -12.64 12.48
N ALA A 94 5.03 -11.76 13.01
CA ALA A 94 6.26 -12.16 13.69
C ALA A 94 6.02 -12.89 15.00
N TRP A 95 5.15 -12.33 15.83
CA TRP A 95 5.01 -12.70 17.24
C TRP A 95 3.81 -13.62 17.49
N ILE A 96 2.70 -13.44 16.78
CA ILE A 96 1.46 -14.21 16.99
C ILE A 96 1.40 -15.43 16.06
N TYR A 97 1.79 -15.29 14.78
CA TYR A 97 1.64 -16.38 13.81
C TYR A 97 2.75 -17.44 13.87
N GLY A 98 3.97 -17.04 14.27
CA GLY A 98 5.13 -17.92 14.28
C GLY A 98 5.66 -18.20 12.87
N ALA A 99 6.97 -18.42 12.76
CA ALA A 99 7.61 -18.62 11.46
C ALA A 99 7.41 -20.01 10.87
N ASP A 100 7.33 -21.01 11.74
CA ASP A 100 7.16 -22.40 11.32
C ASP A 100 5.74 -22.68 10.81
N ARG A 101 4.70 -22.10 11.43
CA ARG A 101 3.31 -22.32 10.96
C ARG A 101 3.03 -21.73 9.58
N PHE A 102 3.63 -20.58 9.27
CA PHE A 102 3.51 -19.99 7.94
C PHE A 102 4.20 -20.85 6.87
N LEU A 103 5.32 -21.49 7.22
CA LEU A 103 6.01 -22.41 6.33
C LEU A 103 5.17 -23.66 6.04
N ASP A 104 4.48 -24.17 7.06
CA ASP A 104 3.53 -25.28 6.90
C ASP A 104 2.35 -24.90 6.00
N ASP A 105 1.76 -23.71 6.16
CA ASP A 105 0.66 -23.24 5.28
C ASP A 105 1.10 -23.05 3.83
N VAL A 106 2.31 -22.52 3.61
CA VAL A 106 2.89 -22.34 2.27
C VAL A 106 3.14 -23.69 1.60
N GLU A 107 3.57 -24.70 2.35
CA GLU A 107 3.75 -26.04 1.82
C GLU A 107 2.42 -26.70 1.43
N VAL A 108 1.38 -26.54 2.25
CA VAL A 108 0.02 -27.02 1.93
C VAL A 108 -0.51 -26.37 0.65
N MET A 109 -0.20 -25.09 0.43
CA MET A 109 -0.61 -24.35 -0.77
C MET A 109 0.18 -24.75 -2.02
N LEU A 110 1.52 -24.85 -1.93
CA LEU A 110 2.39 -25.06 -3.09
C LEU A 110 2.72 -26.52 -3.40
N HIS A 111 2.39 -27.48 -2.52
CA HIS A 111 2.72 -28.91 -2.65
C HIS A 111 4.23 -29.22 -2.85
N TRP A 112 5.11 -28.22 -2.77
CA TRP A 112 6.56 -28.32 -2.87
C TRP A 112 7.17 -27.70 -1.60
N ARG A 113 8.21 -28.31 -1.04
CA ARG A 113 8.93 -27.79 0.14
C ARG A 113 10.05 -26.84 -0.31
N PRO A 114 9.85 -25.51 -0.27
CA PRO A 114 10.97 -24.58 -0.37
C PRO A 114 11.91 -24.78 0.83
N PRO A 115 13.23 -24.58 0.66
CA PRO A 115 14.17 -24.68 1.76
C PRO A 115 13.81 -23.66 2.85
N VAL A 116 13.52 -24.19 4.05
CA VAL A 116 13.13 -23.44 5.27
C VAL A 116 14.05 -22.24 5.54
N VAL A 117 15.34 -22.38 5.27
CA VAL A 117 16.35 -21.33 5.48
C VAL A 117 16.11 -20.11 4.58
N TYR A 118 15.68 -20.29 3.32
CA TYR A 118 15.46 -19.17 2.40
C TYR A 118 14.17 -18.40 2.72
N SER A 119 13.14 -19.12 3.16
CA SER A 119 11.88 -18.53 3.62
C SER A 119 12.07 -17.78 4.94
N TYR A 120 12.82 -18.36 5.89
CA TYR A 120 13.19 -17.66 7.13
C TYR A 120 14.06 -16.44 6.85
N LEU A 121 15.04 -16.54 5.96
CA LEU A 121 15.91 -15.42 5.59
C LEU A 121 15.08 -14.28 4.98
N TRP A 122 14.14 -14.57 4.08
CA TRP A 122 13.25 -13.55 3.53
C TRP A 122 12.31 -12.94 4.57
N ARG A 123 11.75 -13.74 5.48
CA ARG A 123 10.91 -13.23 6.58
C ARG A 123 11.69 -12.37 7.56
N TYR A 124 12.86 -12.82 8.00
CA TYR A 124 13.66 -12.10 8.99
C TYR A 124 14.28 -10.84 8.39
N VAL A 125 14.86 -10.92 7.18
CA VAL A 125 15.37 -9.75 6.46
C VAL A 125 14.25 -8.77 6.10
N GLY A 126 13.07 -9.27 5.72
CA GLY A 126 11.88 -8.46 5.48
C GLY A 126 11.40 -7.75 6.75
N LEU A 127 11.34 -8.47 7.87
CA LEU A 127 10.92 -7.92 9.15
C LEU A 127 11.89 -6.84 9.65
N LEU A 128 13.19 -7.14 9.61
CA LEU A 128 14.24 -6.22 10.02
C LEU A 128 14.32 -5.01 9.08
N GLY A 129 14.06 -5.21 7.79
CA GLY A 129 13.91 -4.15 6.79
C GLY A 129 12.73 -3.23 7.07
N MET A 130 11.54 -3.78 7.34
CA MET A 130 10.34 -2.99 7.63
C MET A 130 10.43 -2.25 8.97
N VAL A 131 10.97 -2.89 10.01
CA VAL A 131 11.25 -2.25 11.30
C VAL A 131 12.32 -1.17 11.15
N GLY A 132 13.33 -1.38 10.31
CA GLY A 132 14.35 -0.38 9.97
C GLY A 132 13.77 0.84 9.25
N LEU A 133 12.91 0.63 8.25
CA LEU A 133 12.19 1.70 7.54
C LEU A 133 11.26 2.47 8.47
N LEU A 134 10.63 1.77 9.42
CA LEU A 134 9.80 2.38 10.43
C LEU A 134 10.60 3.29 11.36
N ALA A 135 11.68 2.75 11.92
CA ALA A 135 12.55 3.50 12.83
C ALA A 135 13.12 4.72 12.11
N ALA A 136 13.52 4.59 10.85
CA ALA A 136 13.96 5.70 10.01
C ALA A 136 12.84 6.74 9.82
N SER A 137 11.61 6.33 9.49
CA SER A 137 10.48 7.25 9.30
C SER A 137 10.04 7.95 10.59
N LEU A 138 10.05 7.25 11.72
CA LEU A 138 9.79 7.84 13.03
C LEU A 138 10.92 8.78 13.46
N LEU A 139 12.18 8.42 13.22
CA LEU A 139 13.31 9.32 13.38
C LEU A 139 13.12 10.56 12.51
N ARG A 140 12.68 10.42 11.25
CA ARG A 140 12.37 11.59 10.41
C ARG A 140 11.29 12.47 11.02
N MET A 141 10.21 11.92 11.55
CA MET A 141 9.15 12.73 12.17
C MET A 141 9.56 13.36 13.52
N VAL A 142 10.39 12.69 14.31
CA VAL A 142 10.87 13.17 15.62
C VAL A 142 12.04 14.15 15.48
N PHE A 143 12.97 13.91 14.54
CA PHE A 143 14.16 14.74 14.29
C PHE A 143 13.92 15.88 13.28
N LYS A 144 12.79 15.89 12.55
CA LYS A 144 12.28 17.07 11.80
C LYS A 144 11.71 18.15 12.73
N ARG A 145 12.39 18.36 13.85
CA ARG A 145 12.44 19.62 14.58
C ARG A 145 13.79 20.33 14.40
N ASN A 146 14.83 19.71 13.80
CA ASN A 146 16.13 20.41 13.71
C ASN A 146 17.11 20.17 12.54
N HIS A 147 16.95 19.29 11.54
CA HIS A 147 17.72 19.44 10.27
C HIS A 147 17.32 18.40 9.21
N SER A 148 16.99 18.89 8.00
CA SER A 148 16.65 18.11 6.81
C SER A 148 17.92 17.59 6.09
N ASP A 149 17.73 16.62 5.20
CA ASP A 149 18.60 16.31 4.04
C ASP A 149 19.52 15.06 4.04
N MET A 150 19.92 14.45 5.17
CA MET A 150 20.93 13.36 5.07
C MET A 150 20.40 11.91 4.99
N LEU A 151 19.09 11.65 5.13
CA LEU A 151 18.53 10.29 5.16
C LEU A 151 17.82 9.85 3.85
N ILE A 152 17.78 10.68 2.80
CA ILE A 152 17.19 10.29 1.50
C ILE A 152 18.11 9.26 0.80
N CYS A 153 19.42 9.34 1.05
CA CYS A 153 20.43 8.44 0.49
C CYS A 153 20.29 6.98 0.99
N CYS A 154 19.70 6.77 2.17
CA CYS A 154 19.51 5.42 2.72
C CYS A 154 18.26 4.71 2.13
N SER A 155 17.22 5.48 1.76
CA SER A 155 15.99 4.94 1.16
C SER A 155 16.21 4.42 -0.27
N GLU A 156 17.05 5.12 -1.05
CA GLU A 156 17.43 4.72 -2.42
C GLU A 156 18.19 3.37 -2.42
N SER A 157 19.03 3.14 -1.42
CA SER A 157 19.81 1.90 -1.28
C SER A 157 18.91 0.68 -1.03
N PHE A 158 17.76 0.87 -0.38
CA PHE A 158 16.82 -0.21 -0.05
C PHE A 158 15.87 -0.54 -1.22
N LEU A 159 15.49 0.46 -2.01
CA LEU A 159 14.66 0.28 -3.21
C LEU A 159 15.41 -0.46 -4.34
N SER A 160 16.73 -0.24 -4.44
CA SER A 160 17.57 -0.97 -5.39
C SER A 160 17.66 -2.47 -5.07
N LEU A 161 17.48 -2.86 -3.80
CA LEU A 161 17.51 -4.25 -3.36
C LEU A 161 16.17 -4.98 -3.60
N SER A 162 15.04 -4.25 -3.57
CA SER A 162 13.71 -4.82 -3.89
C SER A 162 13.50 -4.98 -5.40
N MET A 163 13.98 -4.02 -6.20
CA MET A 163 13.97 -4.13 -7.67
C MET A 163 14.81 -5.30 -8.18
N LEU A 164 15.95 -5.61 -7.54
CA LEU A 164 16.77 -6.76 -7.91
C LEU A 164 16.04 -8.11 -7.74
N LYS A 165 15.11 -8.20 -6.78
CA LYS A 165 14.31 -9.42 -6.54
C LYS A 165 13.15 -9.57 -7.52
N THR A 166 12.55 -8.47 -7.97
CA THR A 166 11.48 -8.50 -8.99
C THR A 166 12.03 -8.87 -10.38
N VAL A 167 13.29 -8.53 -10.69
CA VAL A 167 13.96 -8.91 -11.94
C VAL A 167 14.46 -10.36 -11.94
N PHE A 168 14.86 -10.92 -10.79
CA PHE A 168 15.35 -12.29 -10.71
C PHE A 168 14.24 -13.35 -10.52
N ALA A 169 12.98 -12.93 -10.38
CA ALA A 169 11.81 -13.80 -10.18
C ALA A 169 10.83 -13.83 -11.37
N ALA A 170 11.21 -13.24 -12.51
CA ALA A 170 10.55 -13.37 -13.81
C ALA A 170 11.49 -14.14 -14.77
#